data_AF-A0A7Y5WDG9-F1
#
_entry.id   AF-A0A7Y5WDG9-F1
#
_cell.length_a   1.000
_cell.length_b   1.000
_cell.length_c   1.000
_cell.angle_alpha   90.00
_cell.angle_beta   90.00
_cell.angle_gamma   90.00
#
_symmetry.space_group_name_H-M   'P 1'
#
loop_
_entity.id
_entity.type
_entity.pdbx_description
1 polymer ?
#
loop_
_entity_poly.entity_id
_entity_poly.type
_entity_poly.pdbx_seq_one_letter_code
_entity_poly.pdbx_strand_id
1 'polypeptide(L)'
;MRELMTAYARRAPVRSVAVVGNAPLRPNAVRAHRIDTADLVIRMNSFVLDVPGAEPCQGTHVDVVVWNRITRATEFVFHDYRERLYALVEPMRLHGNPEMWPTSWPADLGLVPVSNRAFTRPLNELLGIPWREERLAPTTGTLATYLAVSLFPDAEITVTGLSYVDAPEQTAWQHQWGDWCPVGREHRIAQESRLLRSWDTDGRIRFVR
;
A
#
# COMPACT_ATOMS: atom_id res chain seq x y z
N MET A 1 2.69 12.98 -9.64
CA MET A 1 2.41 11.65 -9.06
C MET A 1 1.50 10.83 -9.98
N ARG A 2 0.28 11.27 -10.31
CA ARG A 2 -0.62 10.55 -11.25
C ARG A 2 0.06 10.14 -12.56
N GLU A 3 0.64 11.10 -13.27
CA GLU A 3 1.32 10.88 -14.56
C GLU A 3 2.48 9.88 -14.41
N LEU A 4 3.25 9.99 -13.33
CA LEU A 4 4.34 9.08 -13.06
C LEU A 4 3.85 7.65 -12.80
N MET A 5 2.82 7.46 -11.97
CA MET A 5 2.22 6.13 -11.77
C MET A 5 1.61 5.59 -13.08
N THR A 6 1.08 6.46 -13.94
CA THR A 6 0.55 6.08 -15.26
C THR A 6 1.67 5.61 -16.20
N ALA A 7 2.87 6.21 -16.13
CA ALA A 7 4.01 5.81 -16.95
C ALA A 7 4.54 4.40 -16.63
N TYR A 8 4.29 3.91 -15.41
CA TYR A 8 4.60 2.55 -14.98
C TYR A 8 3.41 1.59 -15.10
N ALA A 9 2.23 2.09 -15.43
CA ALA A 9 1.05 1.25 -15.61
C ALA A 9 1.19 0.38 -16.87
N ARG A 10 0.68 -0.84 -16.83
CA ARG A 10 0.71 -1.75 -17.97
C ARG A 10 -0.14 -1.29 -19.15
N ARG A 11 -1.19 -0.53 -18.87
CA ARG A 11 -2.13 -0.01 -19.87
C ARG A 11 -2.51 1.42 -19.57
N ALA A 12 -2.63 2.21 -20.64
CA ALA A 12 -3.18 3.56 -20.60
C ALA A 12 -4.38 3.66 -21.56
N PRO A 13 -5.48 4.33 -21.17
CA PRO A 13 -5.70 4.96 -19.85
C PRO A 13 -5.88 3.93 -18.73
N VAL A 14 -5.45 4.27 -17.51
CA VAL A 14 -5.67 3.44 -16.30
C VAL A 14 -7.16 3.43 -15.96
N ARG A 15 -7.81 2.29 -16.09
CA ARG A 15 -9.25 2.09 -15.78
C ARG A 15 -9.47 1.14 -14.62
N SER A 16 -8.44 0.40 -14.22
CA SER A 16 -8.48 -0.53 -13.08
C SER A 16 -7.19 -0.44 -12.27
N VAL A 17 -7.32 -0.38 -10.95
CA VAL A 17 -6.19 -0.34 -10.02
C VAL A 17 -6.38 -1.43 -8.97
N ALA A 18 -5.36 -2.25 -8.76
CA ALA A 18 -5.31 -3.19 -7.65
C ALA A 18 -4.36 -2.67 -6.56
N VAL A 19 -4.84 -2.56 -5.32
CA VAL A 19 -4.03 -2.24 -4.14
C VAL A 19 -3.91 -3.50 -3.29
N VAL A 20 -2.69 -4.00 -3.12
CA VAL A 20 -2.41 -5.26 -2.41
C VAL A 20 -1.55 -4.99 -1.19
N GLY A 21 -2.14 -5.16 -0.01
CA GLY A 21 -1.45 -5.11 1.26
C GLY A 21 -0.67 -6.38 1.59
N ASN A 22 -0.13 -6.42 2.81
CA ASN A 22 0.81 -7.47 3.23
C ASN A 22 0.23 -8.50 4.19
N ALA A 23 -1.08 -8.49 4.45
CA ALA A 23 -1.70 -9.53 5.27
C ALA A 23 -1.62 -10.89 4.55
N PRO A 24 -1.45 -12.01 5.28
CA PRO A 24 -1.58 -13.35 4.72
C PRO A 24 -2.92 -13.52 4.03
N LEU A 25 -2.87 -14.03 2.81
CA LEU A 25 -4.05 -14.36 2.02
C LEU A 25 -4.10 -15.87 1.80
N ARG A 26 -5.31 -16.43 1.76
CA ARG A 26 -5.52 -17.83 1.33
C ARG A 26 -5.50 -17.90 -0.19
N PRO A 27 -5.05 -19.02 -0.79
CA PRO A 27 -5.13 -19.22 -2.24
C PRO A 27 -6.51 -18.88 -2.81
N ASN A 28 -6.52 -18.10 -3.89
CA ASN A 28 -7.72 -17.66 -4.59
C ASN A 28 -7.35 -17.22 -6.00
N ALA A 29 -7.58 -18.09 -6.99
CA ALA A 29 -7.25 -17.84 -8.39
C ALA A 29 -8.01 -16.64 -8.99
N VAL A 30 -9.25 -16.39 -8.56
CA VAL A 30 -10.05 -15.26 -9.06
C VAL A 30 -9.45 -13.94 -8.58
N ARG A 31 -9.08 -13.85 -7.30
CA ARG A 31 -8.41 -12.66 -6.74
C ARG A 31 -7.06 -12.43 -7.40
N ALA A 32 -6.23 -13.47 -7.50
CA ALA A 32 -4.92 -13.38 -8.15
C ALA A 32 -5.03 -12.93 -9.61
N HIS A 33 -5.96 -13.50 -10.37
CA HIS A 33 -6.23 -13.08 -11.74
C HIS A 33 -6.69 -11.62 -11.84
N ARG A 34 -7.54 -11.15 -10.90
CA ARG A 34 -7.99 -9.76 -10.87
C ARG A 34 -6.85 -8.78 -10.57
N ILE A 35 -5.93 -9.15 -9.68
CA ILE A 35 -4.71 -8.37 -9.43
C ILE A 35 -3.88 -8.31 -10.71
N ASP A 36 -3.60 -9.46 -11.33
CA ASP A 36 -2.70 -9.55 -12.48
C ASP A 36 -3.29 -9.03 -13.79
N THR A 37 -4.58 -8.70 -13.84
CA THR A 37 -5.23 -8.10 -15.02
C THR A 37 -5.51 -6.61 -14.90
N ALA A 38 -5.33 -6.04 -13.70
CA ALA A 38 -5.45 -4.61 -13.48
C ALA A 38 -4.46 -3.82 -14.35
N ASP A 39 -4.85 -2.60 -14.74
CA ASP A 39 -4.00 -1.73 -15.54
C ASP A 39 -2.83 -1.18 -14.72
N LEU A 40 -3.02 -1.06 -13.40
CA LEU A 40 -2.00 -0.64 -12.44
C LEU A 40 -2.11 -1.46 -11.14
N VAL A 41 -0.99 -2.03 -10.68
CA VAL A 41 -0.88 -2.78 -9.42
C VAL A 41 0.03 -2.03 -8.45
N ILE A 42 -0.56 -1.61 -7.33
CA ILE A 42 0.11 -0.95 -6.22
C ILE A 42 0.32 -1.96 -5.09
N ARG A 43 1.58 -2.22 -4.75
CA ARG A 43 1.98 -2.97 -3.56
C ARG A 43 2.67 -2.07 -2.56
N MET A 44 3.00 -2.61 -1.39
CA MET A 44 3.61 -1.83 -0.34
C MET A 44 4.65 -2.61 0.44
N ASN A 45 5.68 -1.91 0.91
CA ASN A 45 6.66 -2.42 1.86
C ASN A 45 7.16 -3.84 1.47
N SER A 46 7.15 -4.79 2.41
CA SER A 46 7.58 -6.18 2.27
C SER A 46 6.58 -7.05 1.50
N PHE A 47 6.18 -6.65 0.30
CA PHE A 47 5.24 -7.44 -0.48
C PHE A 47 5.85 -8.78 -0.92
N VAL A 48 5.00 -9.76 -1.19
CA VAL A 48 5.36 -11.01 -1.88
C VAL A 48 4.52 -11.20 -3.12
N LEU A 49 5.00 -12.05 -4.02
CA LEU A 49 4.34 -12.42 -5.27
C LEU A 49 4.11 -13.93 -5.31
N ASP A 50 3.18 -14.38 -6.14
CA ASP A 50 3.05 -15.79 -6.45
C ASP A 50 4.30 -16.30 -7.18
N VAL A 51 4.79 -17.47 -6.76
CA VAL A 51 5.91 -18.16 -7.41
C VAL A 51 5.40 -19.19 -8.43
N PRO A 52 6.12 -19.43 -9.54
CA PRO A 52 5.71 -20.43 -10.52
C PRO A 52 5.47 -21.81 -9.89
N GLY A 53 4.31 -22.41 -10.20
CA GLY A 53 3.92 -23.74 -9.72
C GLY A 53 3.23 -23.77 -8.35
N ALA A 54 3.15 -22.66 -7.62
CA ALA A 54 2.34 -22.55 -6.40
C ALA A 54 0.86 -22.25 -6.71
N GLU A 55 -0.01 -22.48 -5.72
CA GLU A 55 -1.42 -22.08 -5.85
C GLU A 55 -1.54 -20.55 -5.94
N PRO A 56 -2.29 -20.00 -6.91
CA PRO A 56 -2.43 -18.55 -7.06
C PRO A 56 -3.05 -17.90 -5.83
N CYS A 57 -2.41 -16.83 -5.34
CA CYS A 57 -2.80 -16.16 -4.11
C CYS A 57 -2.61 -14.65 -4.18
N GLN A 58 -1.37 -14.21 -4.40
CA GLN A 58 -0.94 -12.83 -4.28
C GLN A 58 -0.95 -12.09 -5.62
N GLY A 59 -1.03 -12.81 -6.74
CA GLY A 59 -0.69 -12.30 -8.07
C GLY A 59 0.82 -12.20 -8.27
N THR A 60 1.21 -12.04 -9.53
CA THR A 60 2.60 -12.03 -10.00
C THR A 60 3.10 -10.63 -10.36
N HIS A 61 2.21 -9.64 -10.40
CA HIS A 61 2.55 -8.30 -10.89
C HIS A 61 2.67 -7.21 -9.82
N VAL A 62 3.47 -6.19 -10.12
CA VAL A 62 3.62 -4.95 -9.35
C VAL A 62 4.22 -3.87 -10.24
N ASP A 63 3.57 -2.70 -10.27
CA ASP A 63 4.02 -1.54 -11.05
C ASP A 63 4.55 -0.44 -10.12
N VAL A 64 3.87 -0.26 -8.97
CA VAL A 64 4.20 0.77 -7.97
C VAL A 64 4.37 0.12 -6.60
N VAL A 65 5.46 0.45 -5.93
CA VAL A 65 5.74 0.06 -4.55
C VAL A 65 5.65 1.31 -3.66
N VAL A 66 4.61 1.37 -2.83
CA VAL A 66 4.50 2.41 -1.78
C VAL A 66 5.34 1.96 -0.59
N TRP A 67 6.42 2.68 -0.31
CA TRP A 67 7.49 2.21 0.56
C TRP A 67 7.71 3.11 1.77
N ASN A 68 7.83 2.51 2.95
CA ASN A 68 8.36 3.15 4.17
C ASN A 68 9.75 2.58 4.51
N ARG A 69 10.71 3.45 4.85
CA ARG A 69 12.12 3.12 5.12
C ARG A 69 12.38 2.13 6.26
N ILE A 70 11.47 2.00 7.21
CA ILE A 70 11.62 1.05 8.34
C ILE A 70 11.35 -0.41 7.94
N THR A 71 10.93 -0.63 6.69
CA THR A 71 10.56 -1.94 6.17
C THR A 71 11.76 -2.82 5.90
N ARG A 72 11.65 -4.11 6.24
CA ARG A 72 12.57 -5.16 5.79
C ARG A 72 12.17 -5.66 4.41
N ALA A 73 13.03 -5.50 3.41
CA ALA A 73 12.77 -5.99 2.06
C ALA A 73 12.66 -7.53 2.03
N THR A 74 11.66 -8.05 1.30
CA THR A 74 11.64 -9.46 0.86
C THR A 74 12.52 -9.61 -0.38
N GLU A 75 12.73 -10.84 -0.85
CA GLU A 75 13.38 -11.08 -2.14
C GLU A 75 12.65 -10.40 -3.32
N PHE A 76 11.32 -10.30 -3.25
CA PHE A 76 10.50 -9.72 -4.31
C PHE A 76 10.62 -8.21 -4.39
N VAL A 77 10.90 -7.54 -3.27
CA VAL A 77 10.87 -6.07 -3.17
C VAL A 77 11.81 -5.45 -4.19
N PHE A 78 13.02 -5.99 -4.37
CA PHE A 78 13.99 -5.45 -5.32
C PHE A 78 14.24 -6.36 -6.52
N HIS A 79 13.52 -7.47 -6.68
CA HIS A 79 13.57 -8.22 -7.95
C HIS A 79 13.08 -7.32 -9.09
N ASP A 80 13.86 -7.15 -10.16
CA ASP A 80 13.55 -6.26 -11.29
C ASP A 80 13.14 -4.83 -10.89
N TYR A 81 13.77 -4.25 -9.87
CA TYR A 81 13.39 -2.92 -9.33
C TYR A 81 13.41 -1.78 -10.36
N ARG A 82 14.11 -1.93 -11.50
CA ARG A 82 14.16 -0.89 -12.54
C ARG A 82 12.85 -0.72 -13.31
N GLU A 83 12.02 -1.76 -13.33
CA GLU A 83 10.73 -1.77 -14.02
C GLU A 83 9.59 -1.20 -13.15
N ARG A 84 9.90 -0.68 -11.96
CA ARG A 84 8.89 -0.32 -10.95
C ARG A 84 9.12 1.09 -10.42
N LEU A 85 8.02 1.75 -10.07
CA LEU A 85 8.08 3.02 -9.35
C LEU A 85 8.12 2.77 -7.84
N TYR A 86 9.16 3.24 -7.17
CA TYR A 86 9.21 3.25 -5.70
C TYR A 86 8.78 4.62 -5.17
N ALA A 87 7.53 4.66 -4.67
CA ALA A 87 6.91 5.84 -4.09
C ALA A 87 7.19 5.87 -2.58
N LEU A 88 8.12 6.71 -2.15
CA LEU A 88 8.54 6.83 -0.76
C LEU A 88 7.49 7.60 0.05
N VAL A 89 6.94 6.98 1.08
CA VAL A 89 6.06 7.62 2.06
C VAL A 89 6.79 7.83 3.39
N GLU A 90 6.78 9.07 3.89
CA GLU A 90 7.44 9.42 5.15
C GLU A 90 6.51 10.27 6.04
N PRO A 91 5.34 9.77 6.44
CA PRO A 91 4.38 10.54 7.23
C PRO A 91 4.99 11.02 8.56
N MET A 92 5.88 10.22 9.14
CA MET A 92 6.56 10.53 10.40
C MET A 92 7.57 11.68 10.30
N ARG A 93 7.95 12.14 9.09
CA ARG A 93 8.74 13.38 8.90
C ARG A 93 7.97 14.62 9.33
N LEU A 94 6.64 14.58 9.31
CA LEU A 94 5.79 15.65 9.85
C LEU A 94 6.06 15.88 11.35
N HIS A 95 6.58 14.85 12.03
CA HIS A 95 6.81 14.82 13.47
C HIS A 95 8.30 14.83 13.84
N GLY A 96 9.18 15.21 12.89
CA GLY A 96 10.61 15.37 13.13
C GLY A 96 11.43 14.07 13.17
N ASN A 97 10.89 12.96 12.67
CA ASN A 97 11.66 11.70 12.64
C ASN A 97 12.83 11.78 11.63
N PRO A 98 14.00 11.22 11.97
CA PRO A 98 15.20 11.31 11.15
C PRO A 98 15.12 10.44 9.89
N GLU A 99 16.02 10.73 8.94
CA GLU A 99 16.25 9.85 7.79
C GLU A 99 16.98 8.59 8.22
N MET A 100 16.44 7.43 7.86
CA MET A 100 17.15 6.17 7.98
C MET A 100 17.20 5.51 6.61
N TRP A 101 18.39 5.43 6.01
CA TRP A 101 18.56 4.71 4.76
C TRP A 101 18.60 3.20 5.04
N PRO A 102 17.73 2.38 4.42
CA PRO A 102 17.83 0.95 4.58
C PRO A 102 19.11 0.45 3.92
N THR A 103 19.88 -0.37 4.64
CA THR A 103 21.15 -0.93 4.13
C THR A 103 20.97 -1.82 2.90
N SER A 104 19.76 -2.35 2.69
CA SER A 104 19.40 -3.18 1.55
C SER A 104 18.93 -2.40 0.31
N TRP A 105 18.88 -1.07 0.37
CA TRP A 105 18.41 -0.27 -0.76
C TRP A 105 19.44 -0.22 -1.90
N PRO A 106 19.05 -0.52 -3.16
CA PRO A 106 19.99 -0.47 -4.29
C PRO A 106 20.58 0.93 -4.51
N ALA A 107 21.89 1.01 -4.69
CA ALA A 107 22.61 2.30 -4.78
C ALA A 107 22.20 3.16 -5.99
N ASP A 108 21.72 2.52 -7.05
CA ASP A 108 21.27 3.14 -8.30
C ASP A 108 19.75 3.31 -8.39
N LEU A 109 19.00 2.85 -7.37
CA LEU A 109 17.56 3.04 -7.30
C LEU A 109 17.25 4.39 -6.65
N GLY A 110 16.82 5.35 -7.46
CA GLY A 110 16.22 6.59 -6.98
C GLY A 110 14.91 6.32 -6.24
N LEU A 111 14.48 7.28 -5.43
CA LEU A 111 13.18 7.24 -4.78
C LEU A 111 12.37 8.48 -5.14
N VAL A 112 11.05 8.31 -5.22
CA VAL A 112 10.13 9.40 -5.52
C VAL A 112 9.29 9.70 -4.29
N PRO A 113 9.51 10.83 -3.61
CA PRO A 113 8.77 11.14 -2.39
C PRO A 113 7.30 11.42 -2.70
N VAL A 114 6.42 10.79 -1.94
CA VAL A 114 5.00 11.13 -1.87
C VAL A 114 4.85 12.35 -0.96
N SER A 115 4.32 13.45 -1.52
CA SER A 115 4.17 14.69 -0.77
C SER A 115 3.23 14.53 0.42
N ASN A 116 3.78 14.69 1.63
CA ASN A 116 2.97 14.73 2.86
C ASN A 116 1.93 15.85 2.82
N ARG A 117 2.23 16.98 2.17
CA ARG A 117 1.29 18.11 2.03
C ARG A 117 0.10 17.73 1.14
N ALA A 118 0.34 16.99 0.05
CA ALA A 118 -0.69 16.67 -0.92
C ALA A 118 -1.50 15.41 -0.55
N PHE A 119 -0.92 14.46 0.20
CA PHE A 119 -1.57 13.17 0.45
C PHE A 119 -1.72 12.85 1.94
N THR A 120 -0.63 12.81 2.70
CA THR A 120 -0.67 12.41 4.12
C THR A 120 -1.53 13.34 4.97
N ARG A 121 -1.36 14.66 4.83
CA ARG A 121 -2.15 15.64 5.60
C ARG A 121 -3.64 15.54 5.26
N PRO A 122 -4.08 15.62 3.99
CA PRO A 122 -5.49 15.43 3.65
C PRO A 122 -6.08 14.10 4.14
N LEU A 123 -5.33 13.00 4.04
CA LEU A 123 -5.79 11.71 4.56
C LEU A 123 -5.99 11.74 6.09
N ASN A 124 -5.04 12.33 6.82
CA ASN A 124 -5.17 12.47 8.27
C ASN A 124 -6.36 13.35 8.68
N GLU A 125 -6.61 14.46 7.96
CA GLU A 125 -7.80 15.28 8.19
C GLU A 125 -9.09 14.48 7.90
N LEU A 126 -9.09 13.66 6.84
CA LEU A 126 -10.22 12.79 6.49
C LEU A 126 -10.47 11.67 7.50
N LEU A 127 -9.42 11.16 8.13
CA LEU A 127 -9.51 10.18 9.22
C LEU A 127 -10.10 10.79 10.51
N GLY A 128 -10.13 12.13 10.63
CA GLY A 128 -10.65 12.82 11.81
C GLY A 128 -9.87 12.50 13.09
N ILE A 129 -8.57 12.22 12.96
CA ILE A 129 -7.69 11.89 14.09
C ILE A 129 -6.86 13.11 14.54
N PRO A 130 -6.49 13.22 15.84
CA PRO A 130 -5.67 14.32 16.37
C PRO A 130 -4.19 14.14 16.00
N TRP A 131 -3.91 14.07 14.70
CA TRP A 131 -2.62 13.62 14.19
C TRP A 131 -1.46 14.58 14.46
N ARG A 132 -1.76 15.87 14.70
CA ARG A 132 -0.74 16.89 14.98
C ARG A 132 -0.27 16.79 16.42
N GLU A 133 -1.21 16.64 17.34
CA GLU A 133 -1.00 16.61 18.78
C GLU A 133 -0.43 15.26 19.22
N GLU A 134 -1.00 14.17 18.71
CA GLU A 134 -0.62 12.80 19.09
C GLU A 134 0.45 12.19 18.18
N ARG A 135 0.97 12.95 17.22
CA ARG A 135 2.02 12.52 16.26
C ARG A 135 1.63 11.25 15.48
N LEU A 136 0.42 11.26 14.94
CA LEU A 136 -0.17 10.09 14.27
C LEU A 136 0.10 10.09 12.77
N ALA A 137 0.03 8.89 12.20
CA ALA A 137 0.20 8.64 10.79
C ALA A 137 -0.71 7.48 10.32
N PRO A 138 -1.22 7.54 9.08
CA PRO A 138 -1.96 6.44 8.52
C PRO A 138 -1.01 5.27 8.25
N THR A 139 -1.54 4.05 8.23
CA THR A 139 -0.77 2.90 7.72
C THR A 139 -0.42 3.11 6.24
N THR A 140 0.67 2.50 5.79
CA THR A 140 1.04 2.51 4.36
C THR A 140 -0.09 2.00 3.47
N GLY A 141 -0.88 1.02 3.95
CA GLY A 141 -2.01 0.47 3.20
C GLY A 141 -3.16 1.46 3.00
N THR A 142 -3.53 2.21 4.04
CA THR A 142 -4.54 3.27 3.90
C THR A 142 -4.03 4.38 2.98
N LEU A 143 -2.76 4.77 3.11
CA LEU A 143 -2.17 5.79 2.25
C LEU A 143 -2.08 5.35 0.77
N ALA A 144 -1.71 4.09 0.50
CA ALA A 144 -1.70 3.53 -0.85
C ALA A 144 -3.11 3.49 -1.46
N THR A 145 -4.11 3.10 -0.67
CA THR A 145 -5.52 3.12 -1.11
C THR A 145 -6.00 4.54 -1.38
N TYR A 146 -5.67 5.49 -0.51
CA TYR A 146 -5.99 6.90 -0.71
C TYR A 146 -5.31 7.49 -1.96
N LEU A 147 -4.06 7.11 -2.24
CA LEU A 147 -3.37 7.48 -3.47
C LEU A 147 -4.13 6.97 -4.70
N ALA A 148 -4.54 5.70 -4.72
CA ALA A 148 -5.33 5.14 -5.82
C ALA A 148 -6.61 5.94 -6.05
N VAL A 149 -7.40 6.14 -4.99
CA VAL A 149 -8.68 6.87 -5.04
C VAL A 149 -8.51 8.33 -5.46
N SER A 150 -7.44 9.00 -5.00
CA SER A 150 -7.22 10.42 -5.27
C SER A 150 -6.66 10.68 -6.67
N LEU A 151 -5.85 9.76 -7.19
CA LEU A 151 -5.14 9.92 -8.46
C LEU A 151 -5.92 9.33 -9.64
N PHE A 152 -6.75 8.32 -9.39
CA PHE A 152 -7.52 7.61 -10.40
C PHE A 152 -9.00 7.51 -9.99
N PRO A 153 -9.70 8.64 -9.84
CA PRO A 153 -11.07 8.66 -9.31
C PRO A 153 -12.10 7.94 -10.20
N ASP A 154 -11.80 7.79 -11.50
CA ASP A 154 -12.68 7.13 -12.48
C ASP A 154 -12.33 5.65 -12.69
N ALA A 155 -11.29 5.13 -12.02
CA ALA A 155 -10.87 3.75 -12.14
C ALA A 155 -11.63 2.83 -11.17
N GLU A 156 -11.84 1.58 -11.56
CA GLU A 156 -12.25 0.54 -10.63
C GLU A 156 -11.09 0.21 -9.69
N ILE A 157 -11.24 0.48 -8.39
CA ILE A 157 -10.19 0.24 -7.40
C ILE A 157 -10.54 -1.00 -6.58
N THR A 158 -9.75 -2.06 -6.77
CA THR A 158 -9.83 -3.27 -5.96
C THR A 158 -8.78 -3.23 -4.85
N VAL A 159 -9.16 -3.60 -3.63
CA VAL A 159 -8.27 -3.61 -2.47
C VAL A 159 -8.28 -5.00 -1.82
N THR A 160 -7.10 -5.49 -1.43
CA THR A 160 -6.97 -6.73 -0.65
C THR A 160 -5.73 -6.68 0.25
N GLY A 161 -5.59 -7.67 1.15
CA GLY A 161 -4.40 -7.82 1.99
C GLY A 161 -4.27 -6.77 3.11
N LEU A 162 -5.36 -6.12 3.53
CA LEU A 162 -5.39 -5.15 4.64
C LEU A 162 -6.12 -5.74 5.86
N SER A 163 -5.40 -6.45 6.74
CA SER A 163 -6.03 -7.21 7.84
C SER A 163 -6.86 -6.36 8.80
N TYR A 164 -6.44 -5.13 9.06
CA TYR A 164 -7.13 -4.22 9.98
C TYR A 164 -8.52 -3.77 9.49
N VAL A 165 -8.83 -3.96 8.20
CA VAL A 165 -10.18 -3.71 7.69
C VAL A 165 -11.16 -4.68 8.33
N ASP A 166 -10.78 -5.96 8.45
CA ASP A 166 -11.61 -7.02 9.04
C ASP A 166 -11.36 -7.23 10.55
N ALA A 167 -10.17 -6.86 11.06
CA ALA A 167 -9.81 -6.93 12.48
C ALA A 167 -9.28 -5.57 13.00
N PRO A 168 -10.14 -4.54 13.13
CA PRO A 168 -9.72 -3.19 13.54
C PRO A 168 -9.17 -3.08 14.97
N GLU A 169 -9.37 -4.10 15.79
CA GLU A 169 -8.89 -4.22 17.17
C GLU A 169 -7.53 -4.92 17.30
N GLN A 170 -6.97 -5.43 16.21
CA GLN A 170 -5.71 -6.18 16.26
C GLN A 170 -4.57 -5.30 16.82
N THR A 171 -3.69 -5.92 17.61
CA THR A 171 -2.56 -5.23 18.25
C THR A 171 -1.22 -5.58 17.62
N ALA A 172 -1.20 -6.51 16.67
CA ALA A 172 -0.02 -6.91 15.93
C ALA A 172 -0.37 -7.19 14.46
N TRP A 173 0.60 -6.97 13.60
CA TRP A 173 0.60 -7.38 12.21
C TRP A 173 1.13 -8.80 12.10
N GLN A 174 0.33 -9.67 11.50
CA GLN A 174 0.84 -10.86 10.85
C GLN A 174 1.02 -10.51 9.38
N HIS A 175 2.25 -10.50 8.88
CA HIS A 175 2.54 -10.32 7.48
C HIS A 175 2.62 -11.67 6.77
N GLN A 176 2.42 -11.63 5.45
CA GLN A 176 2.63 -12.78 4.55
C GLN A 176 4.08 -13.31 4.57
N TRP A 177 5.03 -12.49 5.02
CA TRP A 177 6.43 -12.86 5.18
C TRP A 177 7.03 -12.17 6.40
N GLY A 178 7.91 -12.89 7.09
CA GLY A 178 8.64 -12.39 8.25
C GLY A 178 7.89 -12.55 9.57
N ASP A 179 8.49 -12.00 10.62
CA ASP A 179 7.96 -12.10 11.99
C ASP A 179 6.75 -11.20 12.21
N TRP A 180 6.00 -11.52 13.26
CA TRP A 180 4.95 -10.66 13.77
C TRP A 180 5.57 -9.36 14.30
N CYS A 181 4.88 -8.24 14.08
CA CYS A 181 5.31 -6.96 14.64
C CYS A 181 4.11 -6.21 15.24
N PRO A 182 4.30 -5.46 16.34
CA PRO A 182 3.21 -4.73 16.97
C PRO A 182 2.64 -3.67 16.03
N VAL A 183 1.36 -3.37 16.17
CA VAL A 183 0.76 -2.19 15.54
C VAL A 183 1.42 -0.94 16.15
N GLY A 184 2.01 -0.12 15.29
CA GLY A 184 2.66 1.13 15.69
C GLY A 184 1.70 2.04 16.46
N ARG A 185 2.22 2.70 17.51
CA ARG A 185 1.43 3.62 18.35
C ARG A 185 0.91 4.83 17.60
N GLU A 186 1.54 5.15 16.47
CA GLU A 186 1.17 6.20 15.53
C GLU A 186 -0.09 5.88 14.73
N HIS A 187 -0.53 4.62 14.68
CA HIS A 187 -1.66 4.20 13.87
C HIS A 187 -2.99 4.21 14.63
N ARG A 188 -4.07 4.46 13.89
CA ARG A 188 -5.45 4.44 14.39
C ARG A 188 -6.27 3.53 13.49
N ILE A 189 -5.92 2.25 13.52
CA ILE A 189 -6.37 1.27 12.53
C ILE A 189 -7.88 1.04 12.54
N ALA A 190 -8.57 1.29 13.66
CA ALA A 190 -10.02 1.27 13.72
C ALA A 190 -10.66 2.43 12.94
N GLN A 191 -10.10 3.63 13.01
CA GLN A 191 -10.49 4.79 12.21
C GLN A 191 -10.22 4.55 10.73
N GLU A 192 -9.05 4.00 10.41
CA GLU A 192 -8.67 3.64 9.04
C GLU A 192 -9.61 2.58 8.45
N SER A 193 -9.93 1.53 9.22
CA SER A 193 -10.92 0.51 8.85
C SER A 193 -12.30 1.12 8.56
N ARG A 194 -12.79 2.02 9.43
CA ARG A 194 -14.06 2.72 9.20
C ARG A 194 -14.06 3.53 7.91
N LEU A 195 -12.99 4.29 7.64
CA LEU A 195 -12.86 5.06 6.42
C LEU A 195 -12.89 4.16 5.19
N LEU A 196 -12.07 3.10 5.17
CA LEU A 196 -12.02 2.21 4.02
C LEU A 196 -13.33 1.46 3.79
N ARG A 197 -14.01 1.01 4.85
CA ARG A 197 -15.36 0.40 4.75
C ARG A 197 -16.40 1.38 4.22
N SER A 198 -16.30 2.67 4.57
CA SER A 198 -17.18 3.69 3.99
C SER A 198 -16.98 3.82 2.48
N TRP A 199 -15.73 3.79 2.00
CA TRP A 199 -15.44 3.83 0.57
C TRP A 199 -15.88 2.57 -0.18
N ASP A 200 -15.81 1.40 0.46
CA ASP A 200 -16.35 0.16 -0.10
C ASP A 200 -17.88 0.24 -0.23
N THR A 201 -18.55 0.77 0.80
CA THR A 201 -20.01 0.99 0.80
C THR A 201 -20.44 1.98 -0.27
N ASP A 202 -19.70 3.06 -0.44
CA ASP A 202 -19.96 4.12 -1.43
C ASP A 202 -19.51 3.73 -2.86
N GLY A 203 -18.96 2.53 -3.05
CA GLY A 203 -18.48 2.02 -4.34
C GLY A 203 -17.21 2.68 -4.87
N ARG A 204 -16.50 3.45 -4.05
CA ARG A 204 -15.21 4.09 -4.42
C ARG A 204 -14.06 3.10 -4.47
N ILE A 205 -14.15 2.04 -3.67
CA ILE A 205 -13.26 0.88 -3.72
C ILE A 205 -14.10 -0.39 -3.67
N ARG A 206 -13.47 -1.53 -3.93
CA ARG A 206 -14.05 -2.86 -3.72
C ARG A 206 -13.06 -3.74 -2.99
N PHE A 207 -13.42 -4.21 -1.79
CA PHE A 207 -12.65 -5.25 -1.12
C PHE A 207 -12.84 -6.61 -1.79
N VAL A 208 -11.73 -7.29 -2.06
CA VAL A 208 -11.73 -8.67 -2.53
C VAL A 208 -11.02 -9.54 -1.49
N ARG A 209 -11.76 -10.51 -0.95
CA ARG A 209 -11.30 -11.41 0.11
C ARG A 209 -10.76 -12.72 -0.48
#